data_AF-A0A534WHB2-F1
#
_entry.id   AF-A0A534WHB2-F1
#
_cell.length_a   1.000
_cell.length_b   1.000
_cell.length_c   1.000
_cell.angle_alpha   90.00
_cell.angle_beta   90.00
_cell.angle_gamma   90.00
#
_symmetry.space_group_name_H-M   'P 1'
#
loop_
_entity.id
_entity.type
_entity.pdbx_description
1 polymer ?
#
loop_
_entity_poly.entity_id
_entity_poly.type
_entity_poly.pdbx_seq_one_letter_code
_entity_poly.pdbx_strand_id
1 'polypeptide(L)' 'STLDGTPFARGLAVYSADEVRRIVGRRSAEIEAALGYRLLDCVVHRDDLVVMQ' A
#
# COMPACT_ATOMS: atom_id res chain seq x y z
N SER A 1 -18.20 0.68 4.39
CA SER A 1 -17.42 -0.23 3.53
C SER A 1 -17.93 -0.09 2.12
N THR A 2 -17.24 0.64 1.25
CA THR A 2 -17.63 0.75 -0.16
C THR A 2 -17.26 -0.57 -0.84
N LEU A 3 -18.17 -1.55 -0.77
CA LEU A 3 -18.03 -2.87 -1.38
C LEU A 3 -18.46 -2.85 -2.86
N ASP A 4 -18.86 -1.69 -3.37
CA ASP A 4 -19.41 -1.48 -4.71
C ASP A 4 -18.33 -1.52 -5.82
N GLY A 5 -17.09 -1.88 -5.49
CA GLY A 5 -15.96 -1.86 -6.41
C GLY A 5 -15.50 -0.46 -6.81
N THR A 6 -16.18 0.59 -6.33
CA THR A 6 -15.81 1.98 -6.60
C THR A 6 -14.51 2.33 -5.86
N PRO A 7 -13.47 2.80 -6.57
CA PRO A 7 -12.24 3.23 -5.92
C PRO A 7 -12.53 4.46 -5.04
N PHE A 8 -12.37 4.30 -3.72
CA PHE A 8 -12.57 5.38 -2.74
C PHE A 8 -11.35 6.30 -2.58
N ALA A 9 -10.20 5.89 -3.12
CA ALA A 9 -8.97 6.69 -3.10
C ALA A 9 -8.01 6.26 -4.21
N ARG A 10 -7.12 7.17 -4.60
CA ARG A 10 -5.99 6.91 -5.50
C ARG A 10 -4.76 7.63 -4.98
N GLY A 11 -3.59 7.03 -5.13
CA GLY A 11 -2.33 7.68 -4.78
C GLY A 11 -1.10 6.99 -5.37
N LEU A 12 0.07 7.56 -5.11
CA LEU A 12 1.34 7.02 -5.58
C LEU A 12 1.78 5.85 -4.69
N ALA A 13 2.00 4.69 -5.31
CA ALA A 13 2.48 3.51 -4.61
C ALA A 13 4.01 3.55 -4.44
N VAL A 14 4.47 3.29 -3.22
CA VAL A 14 5.90 3.18 -2.87
C VAL A 14 6.49 1.85 -3.35
N TYR A 15 5.68 0.79 -3.35
CA TYR A 15 6.05 -0.55 -3.77
C TYR A 15 5.34 -0.91 -5.08
N SER A 16 5.98 -1.76 -5.88
CA SER A 16 5.35 -2.29 -7.10
C SER A 16 4.14 -3.18 -6.77
N ALA A 17 3.28 -3.42 -7.76
CA ALA A 17 2.08 -4.23 -7.56
C ALA A 17 2.38 -5.64 -7.02
N ASP A 18 3.49 -6.26 -7.46
CA ASP A 18 3.88 -7.60 -7.02
C ASP A 18 4.41 -7.61 -5.60
N GLU A 19 5.15 -6.58 -5.21
CA GLU A 19 5.64 -6.42 -3.84
C GLU A 19 4.49 -6.14 -2.88
N VAL A 20 3.56 -5.26 -3.28
CA VAL A 20 2.33 -5.00 -2.51
C VAL A 20 1.60 -6.30 -2.24
N ARG A 21 1.38 -7.16 -3.25
CA ARG A 21 0.75 -8.48 -3.07
C ARG A 21 1.46 -9.36 -2.05
N ARG A 22 2.80 -9.31 -1.97
CA ARG A 22 3.60 -10.10 -1.02
C ARG A 22 3.49 -9.59 0.43
N ILE A 23 3.18 -8.30 0.61
CA ILE A 23 3.08 -7.65 1.93
C ILE A 23 1.64 -7.34 2.35
N VAL A 24 0.64 -7.62 1.51
CA VAL A 24 -0.79 -7.51 1.89
C VAL A 24 -1.03 -8.30 3.19
N GLY A 25 -1.61 -7.63 4.19
CA GLY A 25 -1.95 -8.24 5.48
C GLY A 25 -0.77 -8.41 6.46
N ARG A 26 0.44 -8.00 6.08
CA ARG A 26 1.62 -8.02 6.94
C ARG A 26 1.78 -6.72 7.71
N ARG A 27 2.43 -6.78 8.87
CA ARG A 27 2.84 -5.57 9.62
C ARG A 27 4.04 -4.92 8.93
N SER A 28 4.20 -3.61 9.07
CA SER A 28 5.31 -2.87 8.45
C SER A 28 6.69 -3.44 8.83
N ALA A 29 6.83 -3.95 10.06
CA ALA A 29 8.05 -4.62 10.53
C ALA A 29 8.38 -5.93 9.78
N GLU A 30 7.40 -6.56 9.13
CA GLU A 30 7.56 -7.80 8.36
C GLU A 30 7.85 -7.53 6.87
N ILE A 31 7.80 -6.28 6.42
CA ILE A 31 8.06 -5.89 5.03
C ILE A 31 9.52 -6.18 4.66
N GLU A 32 10.48 -5.80 5.51
CA GLU A 32 11.90 -6.03 5.26
C GLU A 32 12.22 -7.52 5.13
N ALA A 33 11.62 -8.35 6.00
CA ALA A 33 11.75 -9.80 5.90
C ALA A 33 11.08 -10.39 4.65
N ALA A 34 10.00 -9.78 4.15
CA ALA A 34 9.27 -10.24 2.98
C ALA A 34 9.93 -9.85 1.65
N LEU A 35 10.54 -8.66 1.58
CA LEU A 35 11.10 -8.08 0.35
C LEU A 35 12.64 -8.07 0.32
N GLY A 36 13.29 -8.25 1.46
CA GLY A 36 14.75 -8.14 1.62
C GLY A 36 15.25 -6.71 1.79
N TYR A 37 14.35 -5.73 1.78
CA TYR A 37 14.63 -4.32 2.00
C TYR A 37 13.36 -3.58 2.44
N ARG A 38 13.51 -2.36 2.96
CA ARG A 38 12.40 -1.49 3.34
C ARG A 38 12.61 -0.09 2.79
N LEU A 39 11.68 0.37 1.95
CA LEU A 39 11.72 1.72 1.38
C LEU A 39 11.00 2.72 2.30
N LEU A 40 9.76 2.39 2.71
CA LEU A 40 8.97 3.09 3.73
C LEU A 40 8.07 2.11 4.48
N ASP A 41 7.55 2.54 5.64
CA ASP A 41 6.60 1.77 6.45
C ASP A 41 5.16 1.74 5.90
N CYS A 42 4.90 2.43 4.78
CA CYS A 42 3.59 2.55 4.14
C CYS A 42 3.63 2.27 2.62
N VAL A 43 2.51 1.76 2.08
CA VAL A 43 2.37 1.43 0.66
C VAL A 43 2.01 2.65 -0.20
N VAL A 44 1.20 3.57 0.34
CA VAL A 44 0.87 4.85 -0.28
C VAL A 44 1.05 5.92 0.79
N HIS A 45 1.78 6.98 0.49
CA HIS A 45 1.95 8.08 1.42
C HIS A 45 0.65 8.90 1.52
N ARG A 46 0.34 9.42 2.70
CA ARG A 46 -0.89 10.21 2.91
C ARG A 46 -0.93 11.46 2.03
N ASP A 47 0.22 12.10 1.86
CA ASP A 47 0.33 13.33 1.06
C ASP A 47 0.11 13.07 -0.43
N ASP A 48 0.37 11.84 -0.86
CA ASP A 48 0.15 11.39 -2.24
C ASP A 48 -1.18 10.65 -2.40
N LEU A 49 -2.04 10.62 -1.38
CA LEU A 49 -3.34 9.96 -1.39
C LEU A 49 -4.47 10.98 -1.56
N VAL A 50 -5.21 10.85 -2.66
CA VAL A 50 -6.44 11.59 -2.91
C VAL A 50 -7.64 10.68 -2.64
N VAL A 51 -8.51 11.09 -1.72
CA VAL A 51 -9.77 10.40 -1.42
C VAL A 51 -10.84 10.87 -2.41
N MET A 52 -11.49 9.93 -3.09
CA MET A 52 -12.60 10.22 -4.00
C MET A 52 -13.89 9.78 -3.30
N GLN A 53 -14.84 10.70 -3.15
CA GLN A 53 -16.13 10.46 -2.50
C GLN A 53 -17.16 9.87 -3.46
#